data_AF-A0A938U352-F1
#
_entry.id   AF-A0A938U352-F1
#
_cell.length_a   1.000
_cell.length_b   1.000
_cell.length_c   1.000
_cell.angle_alpha   90.00
_cell.angle_beta   90.00
_cell.angle_gamma   90.00
#
_symmetry.space_group_name_H-M   'P 1'
#
loop_
_entity.id
_entity.type
_entity.pdbx_description
1 polymer ?
#
loop_
_entity_poly.entity_id
_entity_poly.type
_entity_poly.pdbx_seq_one_letter_code
_entity_poly.pdbx_strand_id
1 'polypeptide(L)'
;MTSSTPPAATAGAPEFWCYKRGVLVLRVQATPGLFLPTKGPLPDGAADPEGVMRPCSFASGQFMSVEWEPRVRLLLDRACDLVDFLDLLEDRRYEVDAEPPSLRKRSFRQL
;
A
#
# COMPACT_ATOMS: atom_id res chain seq x y z
N MET A 1 -22.74 7.41 36.79
CA MET A 1 -22.61 8.35 35.65
C MET A 1 -21.45 7.88 34.80
N THR A 2 -21.77 7.33 33.64
CA THR A 2 -20.84 6.73 32.67
C THR A 2 -20.05 7.81 31.96
N SER A 3 -18.74 7.85 32.16
CA SER A 3 -17.82 8.52 31.23
C SER A 3 -17.08 7.43 30.47
N SER A 4 -17.73 6.87 29.45
CA SER A 4 -17.02 6.11 28.42
C SER A 4 -16.34 7.12 27.52
N THR A 5 -15.10 7.44 27.85
CA THR A 5 -14.15 8.02 26.89
C THR A 5 -14.05 7.02 25.74
N PRO A 6 -14.39 7.39 24.49
CA PRO A 6 -14.12 6.51 23.35
C PRO A 6 -12.60 6.26 23.31
N PRO A 7 -12.13 5.03 23.07
CA PRO A 7 -10.70 4.81 22.87
C PRO A 7 -10.26 5.72 21.73
N ALA A 8 -9.29 6.58 22.02
CA ALA A 8 -8.68 7.46 21.04
C ALA A 8 -8.43 6.63 19.79
N ALA A 9 -9.01 7.04 18.66
CA ALA A 9 -8.70 6.45 17.38
C ALA A 9 -7.18 6.43 17.28
N THR A 10 -6.58 5.23 17.34
CA THR A 10 -5.17 5.03 17.09
C THR A 10 -4.91 5.77 15.81
N ALA A 11 -4.17 6.89 15.87
CA ALA A 11 -3.88 7.69 14.70
C ALA A 11 -3.19 6.74 13.72
N GLY A 12 -3.96 6.27 12.74
CA GLY A 12 -3.51 5.25 11.81
C GLY A 12 -2.25 5.78 11.15
N ALA A 13 -1.22 4.93 11.04
CA ALA A 13 -0.04 5.33 10.30
C ALA A 13 -0.46 5.84 8.91
N PRO A 14 0.20 6.88 8.37
CA PRO A 14 -0.21 7.47 7.11
C PRO A 14 -0.29 6.41 6.02
N GLU A 15 -1.40 6.44 5.28
CA GLU A 15 -1.67 5.49 4.21
C GLU A 15 -1.60 6.19 2.86
N PHE A 16 -1.09 5.48 1.86
CA PHE A 16 -0.95 5.98 0.50
C PHE A 16 -1.58 4.99 -0.48
N TRP A 17 -2.24 5.56 -1.47
CA TRP A 17 -2.97 4.84 -2.50
C TRP A 17 -2.30 5.08 -3.83
N CYS A 18 -1.75 4.01 -4.38
CA CYS A 18 -0.98 4.06 -5.62
C CYS A 18 -1.85 3.57 -6.76
N TYR A 19 -2.03 4.40 -7.77
CA TYR A 19 -2.81 4.12 -8.96
C TYR A 19 -1.91 4.01 -10.17
N LYS A 20 -2.29 3.15 -11.12
CA LYS A 20 -1.68 3.09 -12.45
C LYS A 20 -2.78 3.12 -13.49
N ARG A 21 -2.70 4.11 -14.40
CA ARG A 21 -3.73 4.32 -15.44
C ARG A 21 -5.15 4.41 -14.86
N GLY A 22 -5.30 5.03 -13.69
CA GLY A 22 -6.58 5.20 -13.00
C GLY A 22 -7.07 4.00 -12.17
N VAL A 23 -6.34 2.88 -12.16
CA VAL A 23 -6.69 1.69 -11.37
C VAL A 23 -5.85 1.65 -10.09
N LEU A 24 -6.49 1.42 -8.95
CA LEU A 24 -5.78 1.22 -7.68
C LEU A 24 -5.01 -0.10 -7.73
N VAL A 25 -3.68 -0.03 -7.59
CA VAL A 25 -2.80 -1.21 -7.71
C VAL A 25 -2.09 -1.56 -6.41
N LEU A 26 -1.87 -0.59 -5.53
CA LEU A 26 -1.15 -0.79 -4.28
C LEU A 26 -1.65 0.16 -3.19
N ARG A 27 -1.85 -0.40 -2.00
CA ARG A 27 -1.97 0.31 -0.73
C ARG A 27 -0.62 0.27 -0.03
N VAL A 28 -0.16 1.40 0.49
CA VAL A 28 1.05 1.50 1.30
C VAL A 28 0.68 2.08 2.66
N GLN A 29 1.27 1.56 3.72
CA GLN A 29 1.21 2.13 5.06
C GLN A 29 2.63 2.49 5.50
N ALA A 30 2.78 3.65 6.14
CA ALA A 30 4.04 4.12 6.70
C ALA A 30 4.43 3.40 8.00
N THR A 31 4.37 2.08 7.97
CA THR A 31 4.71 1.18 9.07
C THR A 31 5.60 0.07 8.52
N PRO A 32 6.76 -0.21 9.12
CA PRO A 32 7.58 -1.35 8.73
C PRO A 32 6.76 -2.64 8.73
N GLY A 33 6.90 -3.46 7.69
CA GLY A 33 6.16 -4.70 7.59
C GLY A 33 6.31 -5.38 6.25
N LEU A 34 5.28 -6.13 5.86
CA LEU A 34 5.29 -6.93 4.65
C LEU A 34 4.45 -6.27 3.56
N PHE A 35 4.93 -6.39 2.32
CA PHE A 35 4.11 -6.16 1.14
C PHE A 35 3.44 -7.46 0.72
N LEU A 36 2.11 -7.47 0.75
CA LEU A 36 1.29 -8.66 0.55
C LEU A 36 0.61 -8.66 -0.83
N PRO A 37 0.57 -9.78 -1.56
CA PRO A 37 -0.28 -9.94 -2.74
C PRO A 37 -1.78 -9.98 -2.35
N THR A 38 -2.69 -9.64 -3.28
CA THR A 38 -4.14 -9.65 -3.03
C THR A 38 -4.73 -11.05 -2.85
N LYS A 39 -3.98 -12.14 -3.12
CA LYS A 39 -4.50 -13.51 -3.01
C LYS A 39 -4.56 -13.98 -1.56
N GLY A 40 -5.66 -13.61 -0.92
CA GLY A 40 -6.16 -14.21 0.32
C GLY A 40 -5.39 -13.82 1.58
N PRO A 41 -6.00 -13.94 2.77
CA PRO A 41 -5.28 -13.84 4.02
C PRO A 41 -4.21 -14.93 4.04
N LEU A 42 -3.01 -14.55 4.48
CA LEU A 42 -1.99 -15.53 4.77
C LEU A 42 -2.49 -16.44 5.88
N PRO A 43 -2.51 -17.77 5.66
CA PRO A 43 -2.78 -18.70 6.74
C PRO A 43 -1.84 -18.37 7.91
N ASP A 44 -2.36 -18.38 9.13
CA ASP A 44 -1.56 -18.11 10.33
C ASP A 44 -0.27 -18.95 10.32
N GLY A 45 0.89 -18.29 10.26
CA GLY A 45 2.20 -18.95 10.21
C GLY A 45 2.65 -19.43 8.82
N ALA A 46 2.02 -18.99 7.73
CA ALA A 46 2.36 -19.42 6.37
C ALA A 46 3.79 -19.03 5.99
N ALA A 47 4.64 -20.05 5.87
CA ALA A 47 5.86 -19.99 5.09
C ALA A 47 5.55 -19.38 3.73
N ASP A 48 6.36 -18.39 3.32
CA ASP A 48 6.35 -17.82 1.98
C ASP A 48 7.03 -18.82 1.02
N PRO A 49 6.29 -19.79 0.42
CA PRO A 49 6.91 -20.91 -0.26
C PRO A 49 7.51 -20.47 -1.60
N GLU A 50 7.06 -19.31 -2.09
CA GLU A 50 7.34 -18.78 -3.43
C GLU A 50 8.14 -17.46 -3.37
N GLY A 51 8.48 -16.94 -2.19
CA GLY A 51 9.23 -15.67 -2.06
C GLY A 51 8.42 -14.43 -2.45
N VAL A 52 7.10 -14.51 -2.33
CA VAL A 52 6.09 -13.51 -2.73
C VAL A 52 5.75 -12.57 -1.59
N MET A 53 6.35 -12.68 -0.42
CA MET A 53 6.31 -11.64 0.58
C MET A 53 7.63 -10.88 0.57
N ARG A 54 7.54 -9.56 0.51
CA ARG A 54 8.72 -8.72 0.65
C ARG A 54 8.69 -8.00 1.99
N PRO A 55 9.62 -8.33 2.92
CA PRO A 55 9.81 -7.53 4.11
C PRO A 55 10.39 -6.17 3.69
N CYS A 56 9.87 -5.12 4.30
CA CYS A 56 10.31 -3.76 4.09
C CYS A 56 10.43 -3.08 5.46
N SER A 57 11.59 -2.47 5.71
CA SER A 57 11.94 -1.88 7.00
C SER A 57 11.29 -0.52 7.25
N PHE A 58 10.70 0.10 6.22
CA PHE A 58 10.14 1.44 6.29
C PHE A 58 8.65 1.51 5.96
N ALA A 59 8.08 0.48 5.33
CA ALA A 59 6.69 0.45 4.92
C ALA A 59 6.11 -0.96 4.87
N SER A 60 4.79 -1.03 4.81
CA SER A 60 4.02 -2.25 4.55
C SER A 60 2.99 -1.92 3.49
N GLY A 61 2.41 -2.94 2.87
CA GLY A 61 1.45 -2.67 1.82
C GLY A 61 0.68 -3.88 1.35
N GLN A 62 -0.36 -3.61 0.59
CA GLN A 62 -1.19 -4.64 -0.01
C GLN A 62 -1.40 -4.30 -1.48
N PHE A 63 -0.97 -5.20 -2.35
CA PHE A 63 -1.31 -5.10 -3.76
C PHE A 63 -2.80 -5.36 -3.94
N MET A 64 -3.44 -4.59 -4.80
CA MET A 64 -4.87 -4.70 -5.13
C MET A 64 -5.08 -5.45 -6.45
N SER A 65 -4.04 -5.58 -7.27
CA SER A 65 -4.04 -6.39 -8.49
C SER A 65 -3.55 -7.82 -8.22
N VAL A 66 -4.17 -8.80 -8.88
CA VAL A 66 -3.75 -10.21 -8.85
C VAL A 66 -2.34 -10.39 -9.41
N GLU A 67 -1.96 -9.53 -10.36
CA GLU A 67 -0.60 -9.44 -10.86
C GLU A 67 0.21 -8.52 -9.96
N TRP A 68 1.09 -9.14 -9.17
CA TRP A 68 2.24 -8.49 -8.59
C TRP A 68 3.01 -7.77 -9.69
N GLU A 69 3.02 -6.44 -9.70
CA GLU A 69 3.76 -5.72 -10.73
C GLU A 69 5.27 -5.84 -10.46
N PRO A 70 6.05 -6.54 -11.30
CA PRO A 70 7.46 -6.83 -11.02
C PRO A 70 8.30 -5.56 -10.86
N ARG A 71 7.85 -4.47 -11.49
CA ARG A 71 8.47 -3.15 -11.41
C ARG A 71 8.41 -2.58 -10.01
N VAL A 72 7.28 -2.71 -9.29
CA VAL A 72 7.15 -2.20 -7.92
C VAL A 72 8.11 -2.91 -6.98
N ARG A 73 8.36 -4.22 -7.19
CA ARG A 73 9.37 -4.96 -6.42
C ARG A 73 10.78 -4.40 -6.61
N LEU A 74 11.14 -4.09 -7.84
CA LEU A 74 12.43 -3.47 -8.15
C LEU A 74 12.56 -2.07 -7.52
N LEU A 75 11.45 -1.35 -7.37
CA LEU A 75 11.45 -0.06 -6.67
C LEU A 75 11.60 -0.25 -5.17
N LEU A 76 10.89 -1.22 -4.56
CA LEU A 76 11.05 -1.57 -3.15
C LEU A 76 12.48 -1.98 -2.80
N ASP A 77 13.13 -2.78 -3.65
CA ASP A 77 14.53 -3.21 -3.46
C ASP A 77 15.54 -2.05 -3.60
N ARG A 78 15.15 -0.95 -4.26
CA ARG A 78 16.02 0.22 -4.50
C ARG A 78 15.79 1.36 -3.52
N ALA A 79 14.58 1.47 -3.00
CA ALA A 79 14.20 2.56 -2.12
C ALA A 79 14.93 2.48 -0.79
N CYS A 80 15.44 3.61 -0.32
CA CYS A 80 16.09 3.73 0.98
C CYS A 80 15.07 3.96 2.11
N ASP A 81 13.98 4.66 1.80
CA ASP A 81 12.90 4.99 2.72
C ASP A 81 11.55 5.11 1.99
N LEU A 82 10.51 5.46 2.75
CA LEU A 82 9.16 5.61 2.22
C LEU A 82 9.06 6.74 1.18
N VAL A 83 9.73 7.87 1.40
CA VAL A 83 9.63 9.03 0.51
C VAL A 83 10.26 8.68 -0.83
N ASP A 84 11.47 8.12 -0.80
CA ASP A 84 12.18 7.64 -1.99
C ASP A 84 11.35 6.58 -2.75
N PHE A 85 10.67 5.68 -2.02
CA PHE A 85 9.78 4.71 -2.65
C PHE A 85 8.59 5.36 -3.38
N LEU A 86 7.96 6.37 -2.78
CA LEU A 86 6.85 7.09 -3.40
C LEU A 86 7.33 7.91 -4.62
N ASP A 87 8.47 8.59 -4.51
CA ASP A 87 9.08 9.34 -5.62
C ASP A 87 9.40 8.41 -6.81
N LEU A 88 9.98 7.24 -6.54
CA LEU A 88 10.26 6.22 -7.54
C LEU A 88 8.98 5.68 -8.22
N LEU A 89 7.86 5.62 -7.50
CA LEU A 89 6.57 5.25 -8.07
C LEU A 89 6.06 6.36 -9.00
N GLU A 90 6.13 7.62 -8.58
CA GLU A 90 5.73 8.76 -9.41
C GLU A 90 6.56 8.87 -10.70
N ASP A 91 7.88 8.66 -10.61
CA ASP A 91 8.80 8.58 -11.76
C ASP A 91 8.38 7.51 -12.79
N ARG A 92 7.71 6.46 -12.32
CA ARG A 92 7.17 5.37 -13.15
C ARG A 92 5.73 5.60 -13.58
N ARG A 93 5.22 6.83 -13.42
CA ARG A 93 3.86 7.27 -13.75
C ARG A 93 2.78 6.59 -12.93
N TYR A 94 3.09 6.20 -11.70
CA TYR A 94 2.07 5.90 -10.71
C TYR A 94 1.56 7.22 -10.15
N GLU A 95 0.28 7.28 -9.83
CA GLU A 95 -0.30 8.39 -9.09
C GLU A 95 -0.35 7.97 -7.62
N VAL A 96 0.24 8.74 -6.72
CA VAL A 96 0.22 8.47 -5.28
C VAL A 96 -0.71 9.49 -4.63
N ASP A 97 -1.72 9.01 -3.90
CA ASP A 97 -2.63 9.86 -3.14
C ASP A 97 -2.59 9.50 -1.65
N ALA A 98 -2.56 10.51 -0.79
CA ALA A 98 -2.72 10.33 0.66
C ALA A 98 -4.20 10.18 1.09
N GLU A 99 -5.15 10.50 0.19
CA GLU A 99 -6.58 10.38 0.45
C GLU A 99 -7.14 9.07 -0.11
N PRO A 100 -7.99 8.35 0.65
CA PRO A 100 -8.60 7.11 0.18
C PRO A 100 -9.47 7.31 -1.06
N PRO A 101 -9.62 6.26 -1.89
CA PRO A 101 -10.43 6.33 -3.11
C PRO A 101 -11.87 6.80 -2.90
N SER A 102 -12.44 6.57 -1.72
CA SER A 102 -13.78 7.02 -1.34
C SER A 102 -13.92 8.55 -1.22
N LEU A 103 -12.82 9.25 -0.96
CA LEU A 103 -12.78 10.73 -0.86
C LEU A 103 -12.22 11.37 -2.13
N ARG A 104 -11.66 10.57 -3.04
CA ARG A 104 -11.07 11.05 -4.29
C ARG A 104 -12.16 11.63 -5.18
N LYS A 105 -12.25 12.96 -5.25
CA LYS A 105 -13.14 13.74 -6.13
C LYS A 105 -12.72 13.68 -7.62
N ARG A 106 -12.19 12.57 -8.11
CA ARG A 106 -11.91 12.44 -9.55
C ARG A 106 -13.18 11.96 -10.25
N SER A 107 -13.68 12.84 -11.13
CA SER A 107 -14.74 12.53 -12.07
C SER A 107 -14.39 11.24 -12.79
N PHE A 108 -15.23 10.21 -12.62
CA PHE A 108 -15.25 9.05 -13.50
C PHE A 108 -15.35 9.59 -14.92
N ARG A 109 -14.25 9.68 -15.67
CA ARG A 109 -14.35 9.76 -17.12
C ARG A 109 -14.78 8.38 -17.57
N GLN A 110 -16.10 8.22 -17.68
CA GLN A 110 -16.71 7.13 -18.43
C GLN A 110 -15.99 7.05 -19.78
N LEU A 111 -15.34 5.92 -20.02
CA LEU A 111 -15.04 5.46 -21.38
C LEU A 111 -16.37 5.14 -22.08
#